data_AF-A0A2S6C0S2-F1
#
_entry.id   AF-A0A2S6C0S2-F1
#
_cell.length_a   1.000
_cell.length_b   1.000
_cell.length_c   1.000
_cell.angle_alpha   90.00
_cell.angle_beta   90.00
_cell.angle_gamma   90.00
#
_symmetry.space_group_name_H-M   'P 1'
#
loop_
_entity.id
_entity.type
_entity.pdbx_description
1 polymer ?
#
loop_
_entity_poly.entity_id
_entity_poly.type
_entity_poly.pdbx_seq_one_letter_code
_entity_poly.pdbx_strand_id
1 'polypeptide(L)'
;MADSLLGKHQLEKALYDEKQEISSGRLKDENPLDTSLEFRKFCEACRRGDLRICQEQISKGVNINARDEYDYTPLILASLCGHYEVAQMLLEQGALCERDTFQGERCLYNALNDRIRNLLLQYDYSKSTDPLQPLAAHVTSLLARATPKTSDITVEAGTEKFELHKFVLSARSPYFAKKLAVAPETTQWKLSTSIAPQSFETCIRYLYLAEVGADLGDGEEAQIILTGIDKLSRQLEIEQLFRDILASGDRRQARQRRTEEVQRSRDQLADWFANNVLKHKMTVESAKANDVKWDRDNGIFADVLLRADEDEEFEGTDTPSTEQDVRRTEGPLNGIPIGNFQRQASRAPSQARKSKRSVLFPCHRAMLLRSEVFATMFASPFREGQESKYLQIVPVDCSPEVLEIILTFMYTEKADFPLSIALDVLNAADMLFIDKLKQRAALLISTLGAGASVVEADNPRGETEAEDLLDIYDVVRAGWDTRVHRLEEFGARYIAYRLERYIDEPEFKELVQESANRIKSREETDTVELIDDIRYYLSERFRLRFEDTGFDETFDETPADDLEEEIEKLHIDEGVDVHTPVQAGQSAENMDGQVVIRTLDGEIAGDEFAQDAMNYQILLGKIDTLMENLGLDG
;
A
#
# COMPACT_ATOMS: atom_id res chain seq x y z
N MET A 1 -13.74 -9.85 -36.49
CA MET A 1 -13.64 -11.07 -37.33
C MET A 1 -13.96 -12.25 -36.44
N ALA A 2 -14.63 -13.27 -36.96
CA ALA A 2 -15.10 -14.41 -36.17
C ALA A 2 -13.94 -15.08 -35.40
N ASP A 3 -14.14 -15.28 -34.09
CA ASP A 3 -13.23 -16.02 -33.19
C ASP A 3 -13.00 -17.42 -33.76
N SER A 4 -11.85 -17.60 -34.40
CA SER A 4 -11.33 -18.89 -34.81
C SER A 4 -10.49 -19.41 -33.65
N LEU A 5 -11.11 -20.14 -32.72
CA LEU A 5 -10.40 -20.97 -31.74
C LEU A 5 -9.31 -21.77 -32.46
N LEU A 6 -8.05 -21.57 -32.08
CA LEU A 6 -6.91 -22.23 -32.70
C LEU A 6 -7.03 -23.74 -32.49
N GLY A 7 -6.75 -24.53 -33.52
CA GLY A 7 -6.71 -25.98 -33.37
C GLY A 7 -5.56 -26.40 -32.47
N LYS A 8 -5.69 -27.50 -31.73
CA LYS A 8 -4.64 -28.06 -30.84
C LYS A 8 -3.23 -28.05 -31.46
N HIS A 9 -3.10 -28.47 -32.72
CA HIS A 9 -1.81 -28.48 -33.42
C HIS A 9 -1.23 -27.10 -33.69
N GLN A 10 -2.09 -26.09 -33.86
CA GLN A 10 -1.66 -24.70 -34.03
C GLN A 10 -1.17 -24.13 -32.70
N LEU A 11 -1.83 -24.47 -31.58
CA LEU A 11 -1.38 -24.11 -30.23
C LEU A 11 -0.06 -24.78 -29.85
N GLU A 12 0.10 -26.08 -30.13
CA GLU A 12 1.34 -26.81 -29.88
C GLU A 12 2.51 -26.23 -30.68
N LYS A 13 2.27 -25.86 -31.94
CA LYS A 13 3.26 -25.19 -32.78
C LYS A 13 3.60 -23.81 -32.24
N ALA A 14 2.60 -23.00 -31.89
CA ALA A 14 2.80 -21.67 -31.31
C ALA A 14 3.64 -21.76 -30.03
N LEU A 15 3.36 -22.74 -29.15
CA LEU A 15 4.12 -22.98 -27.92
C LEU A 15 5.56 -23.45 -28.17
N TYR A 16 5.80 -24.21 -29.25
CA TYR A 16 7.16 -24.58 -29.66
C TYR A 16 7.95 -23.37 -30.18
N ASP A 17 7.35 -22.60 -31.09
CA ASP A 17 7.95 -21.39 -31.66
C ASP A 17 8.24 -20.37 -30.54
N GLU A 18 7.31 -20.22 -29.59
CA GLU A 18 7.45 -19.40 -28.38
C GLU A 18 8.65 -19.84 -27.52
N LYS A 19 8.80 -21.13 -27.21
CA LYS A 19 9.96 -21.62 -26.45
C LYS A 19 11.28 -21.32 -27.15
N GLN A 20 11.30 -21.35 -28.48
CA GLN A 20 12.48 -20.94 -29.26
C GLN A 20 12.73 -19.43 -29.12
N GLU A 21 11.70 -18.59 -29.19
CA GLU A 21 11.85 -17.15 -29.01
C GLU A 21 12.33 -16.77 -27.59
N ILE A 22 11.77 -17.40 -26.57
CA ILE A 22 12.19 -17.24 -25.17
C ILE A 22 13.64 -17.66 -24.97
N SER A 23 14.02 -18.86 -25.45
CA SER A 23 15.41 -19.34 -25.34
C SER A 23 16.40 -18.49 -26.12
N SER A 24 15.97 -17.85 -27.21
CA SER A 24 16.77 -16.88 -27.97
C SER A 24 16.88 -15.50 -27.30
N GLY A 25 16.12 -15.26 -26.22
CA GLY A 25 16.06 -13.97 -25.50
C GLY A 25 15.26 -12.88 -26.21
N ARG A 26 14.58 -13.19 -27.33
CA ARG A 26 13.75 -12.23 -28.07
C ARG A 26 12.41 -11.94 -27.39
N LEU A 27 11.90 -12.93 -26.65
CA LEU A 27 10.66 -12.84 -25.88
C LEU A 27 10.98 -13.13 -24.42
N LYS A 28 10.39 -12.40 -23.48
CA LYS A 28 10.44 -12.74 -22.05
C LYS A 28 9.46 -13.88 -21.77
N ASP A 29 9.85 -14.81 -20.90
CA ASP A 29 8.90 -15.78 -20.35
C ASP A 29 7.96 -15.03 -19.40
N GLU A 30 6.70 -14.83 -19.81
CA GLU A 30 5.70 -14.18 -18.95
C GLU A 30 5.18 -15.10 -17.86
N ASN A 31 5.39 -16.42 -18.00
CA ASN A 31 5.01 -17.42 -17.02
C ASN A 31 6.25 -18.23 -16.59
N PRO A 32 7.26 -17.58 -15.98
CA PRO A 32 8.44 -18.28 -15.54
C PRO A 32 8.08 -19.33 -14.49
N LEU A 33 8.79 -20.46 -14.51
CA LEU A 33 8.68 -21.46 -13.45
C LEU A 33 9.24 -20.85 -12.16
N ASP A 34 8.41 -20.77 -11.12
CA ASP A 34 8.83 -20.34 -9.80
C ASP A 34 8.64 -21.49 -8.80
N THR A 35 9.75 -21.91 -8.20
CA THR A 35 9.79 -23.02 -7.24
C THR A 35 10.06 -22.54 -5.82
N SER A 36 10.03 -21.23 -5.59
CA SER A 36 10.21 -20.61 -4.28
C SER A 36 9.12 -21.04 -3.30
N LEU A 37 9.46 -21.01 -2.00
CA LEU A 37 8.51 -21.36 -0.95
C LEU A 37 7.36 -20.35 -0.90
N GLU A 38 7.68 -19.07 -1.11
CA GLU A 38 6.76 -17.96 -1.15
C GLU A 38 5.73 -18.15 -2.27
N PHE A 39 6.18 -18.50 -3.48
CA PHE A 39 5.29 -18.75 -4.61
C PHE A 39 4.44 -20.01 -4.40
N ARG A 40 4.99 -21.07 -3.79
CA ARG A 40 4.19 -22.25 -3.43
C ARG A 40 3.08 -21.90 -2.43
N LYS A 41 3.40 -21.09 -1.41
CA LYS A 41 2.41 -20.59 -0.43
C LYS A 41 1.33 -19.75 -1.12
N PHE A 42 1.71 -18.90 -2.07
CA PHE A 42 0.77 -18.11 -2.87
C PHE A 42 -0.16 -18.97 -3.72
N CYS A 43 0.38 -19.98 -4.41
CA CYS A 43 -0.41 -20.93 -5.19
C CYS A 43 -1.40 -21.70 -4.32
N GLU A 44 -0.99 -22.13 -3.12
CA GLU A 44 -1.87 -22.83 -2.18
C GLU A 44 -3.00 -21.91 -1.67
N ALA A 45 -2.69 -20.64 -1.37
CA ALA A 45 -3.70 -19.65 -1.01
C ALA A 45 -4.73 -19.45 -2.14
N CYS A 46 -4.27 -19.40 -3.40
CA CYS A 46 -5.16 -19.30 -4.56
C CYS A 46 -6.05 -20.54 -4.73
N ARG A 47 -5.57 -21.74 -4.37
CA ARG A 47 -6.36 -22.98 -4.40
C ARG A 47 -7.42 -23.02 -3.30
N ARG A 48 -7.10 -22.48 -2.12
CA ARG A 48 -8.02 -22.42 -0.97
C ARG A 48 -9.01 -21.27 -1.04
N GLY A 49 -8.73 -20.26 -1.87
CA GLY A 49 -9.55 -19.05 -1.94
C GLY A 49 -9.21 -18.03 -0.84
N ASP A 50 -8.05 -18.18 -0.20
CA ASP A 50 -7.61 -17.29 0.88
C ASP A 50 -7.15 -15.95 0.29
N LEU A 51 -8.12 -15.06 0.10
CA LEU A 51 -7.91 -13.72 -0.44
C LEU A 51 -6.87 -12.94 0.37
N ARG A 52 -6.85 -13.10 1.70
CA ARG A 52 -5.94 -12.40 2.60
C ARG A 52 -4.50 -12.80 2.35
N ILE A 53 -4.20 -14.10 2.35
CA ILE A 53 -2.84 -14.59 2.06
C ILE A 53 -2.45 -14.25 0.62
N CYS A 54 -3.39 -14.31 -0.34
CA CYS A 54 -3.11 -13.91 -1.71
C CYS A 54 -2.66 -12.43 -1.80
N GLN A 55 -3.37 -11.52 -1.14
CA GLN A 55 -3.00 -10.10 -1.08
C GLN A 55 -1.65 -9.88 -0.38
N GLU A 56 -1.39 -10.61 0.71
CA GLU A 56 -0.11 -10.56 1.43
C GLU A 56 1.05 -10.98 0.51
N GLN A 57 0.93 -12.10 -0.21
CA GLN A 57 2.00 -12.58 -1.09
C GLN A 57 2.21 -11.65 -2.29
N ILE A 58 1.14 -11.10 -2.87
CA ILE A 58 1.24 -10.08 -3.93
C ILE A 58 2.03 -8.86 -3.43
N SER A 59 1.79 -8.45 -2.19
CA SER A 59 2.51 -7.32 -1.58
C SER A 59 4.00 -7.56 -1.41
N LYS A 60 4.39 -8.81 -1.16
CA LYS A 60 5.79 -9.26 -1.06
C LYS A 60 6.49 -9.34 -2.43
N GLY A 61 5.79 -8.96 -3.51
CA GLY A 61 6.35 -8.92 -4.86
C GLY A 61 6.35 -10.26 -5.56
N VAL A 62 5.50 -11.22 -5.12
CA VAL A 62 5.35 -12.51 -5.79
C VAL A 62 4.89 -12.28 -7.23
N ASN A 63 5.52 -12.98 -8.18
CA ASN A 63 5.14 -12.87 -9.58
C ASN A 63 3.79 -13.56 -9.81
N ILE A 64 2.74 -12.76 -9.97
CA ILE A 64 1.35 -13.19 -10.18
C ILE A 64 1.19 -14.06 -11.42
N ASN A 65 2.08 -13.89 -12.40
CA ASN A 65 2.04 -14.60 -13.67
C ASN A 65 2.97 -15.81 -13.74
N ALA A 66 3.78 -16.08 -12.72
CA ALA A 66 4.61 -17.28 -12.69
C ALA A 66 3.77 -18.58 -12.70
N ARG A 67 4.40 -19.70 -12.98
CA ARG A 67 3.77 -21.03 -12.96
C ARG A 67 4.41 -21.94 -11.92
N ASP A 68 3.58 -22.79 -11.33
CA ASP A 68 4.02 -23.82 -10.40
C ASP A 68 4.67 -25.01 -11.16
N GLU A 69 5.12 -26.00 -10.39
CA GLU A 69 5.72 -27.23 -10.92
C GLU A 69 4.77 -28.08 -11.80
N TYR A 70 3.48 -27.74 -11.82
CA TYR A 70 2.44 -28.37 -12.63
C TYR A 70 1.98 -27.48 -13.80
N ASP A 71 2.77 -26.46 -14.13
CA ASP A 71 2.49 -25.48 -15.17
C ASP A 71 1.19 -24.68 -14.93
N TYR A 72 0.70 -24.57 -13.70
CA TYR A 72 -0.47 -23.74 -13.36
C TYR A 72 -0.03 -22.35 -12.89
N THR A 73 -0.67 -21.32 -13.46
CA THR A 73 -0.58 -19.96 -12.92
C THR A 73 -1.57 -19.80 -11.75
N PRO A 74 -1.32 -18.87 -10.81
CA PRO A 74 -2.23 -18.55 -9.72
C PRO A 74 -3.68 -18.29 -10.19
N LEU A 75 -3.84 -17.62 -11.34
CA LEU A 75 -5.16 -17.37 -11.93
C LEU A 75 -5.86 -18.65 -12.40
N ILE A 76 -5.12 -19.61 -12.97
CA ILE A 76 -5.70 -20.91 -13.33
C ILE A 76 -6.12 -21.66 -12.07
N LEU A 77 -5.32 -21.63 -11.00
CA LEU A 77 -5.66 -22.30 -9.74
C LEU A 77 -6.94 -21.72 -9.12
N ALA A 78 -7.04 -20.39 -9.00
CA ALA A 78 -8.24 -19.74 -8.47
C ALA A 78 -9.48 -20.03 -9.33
N SER A 79 -9.33 -20.01 -10.67
CA SER A 79 -10.42 -20.29 -11.61
C SER A 79 -10.88 -21.75 -11.57
N LEU A 80 -9.94 -22.69 -11.44
CA LEU A 80 -10.18 -24.12 -11.31
C LEU A 80 -10.89 -24.47 -10.00
N CYS A 81 -10.48 -23.84 -8.91
CA CYS A 81 -11.05 -24.07 -7.59
C CYS A 81 -12.34 -23.28 -7.33
N GLY A 82 -12.73 -22.37 -8.23
CA GLY A 82 -14.02 -21.66 -8.17
C GLY A 82 -14.03 -20.38 -7.34
N HIS A 83 -12.86 -19.84 -7.00
CA HIS A 83 -12.71 -18.68 -6.13
C HIS A 83 -12.82 -17.39 -6.94
N TYR A 84 -14.05 -16.90 -7.10
CA TYR A 84 -14.35 -15.73 -7.93
C TYR A 84 -13.61 -14.47 -7.45
N GLU A 85 -13.62 -14.22 -6.15
CA GLU A 85 -13.04 -13.04 -5.52
C GLU A 85 -11.51 -13.02 -5.69
N VAL A 86 -10.87 -14.18 -5.54
CA VAL A 86 -9.43 -14.33 -5.81
C VAL A 86 -9.12 -14.18 -7.29
N ALA A 87 -9.91 -14.79 -8.18
CA ALA A 87 -9.73 -14.64 -9.63
C ALA A 87 -9.89 -13.19 -10.08
N GLN A 88 -10.88 -12.47 -9.55
CA GLN A 88 -11.10 -11.05 -9.79
C GLN A 88 -9.90 -10.22 -9.29
N MET A 89 -9.48 -10.45 -8.05
CA MET A 89 -8.32 -9.76 -7.48
C MET A 89 -7.06 -10.01 -8.32
N LEU A 90 -6.80 -11.24 -8.75
CA LEU A 90 -5.65 -11.57 -9.58
C LEU A 90 -5.69 -10.80 -10.91
N LEU A 91 -6.84 -10.73 -11.58
CA LEU A 91 -7.02 -9.92 -12.79
C LEU A 91 -6.82 -8.41 -12.53
N GLU A 92 -7.36 -7.90 -11.43
CA GLU A 92 -7.19 -6.51 -10.98
C GLU A 92 -5.73 -6.18 -10.65
N GLN A 93 -4.93 -7.17 -10.24
CA GLN A 93 -3.51 -7.05 -9.95
C GLN A 93 -2.61 -7.38 -11.16
N GLY A 94 -3.18 -7.61 -12.34
CA GLY A 94 -2.42 -7.80 -13.58
C GLY A 94 -2.07 -9.24 -13.91
N ALA A 95 -2.85 -10.22 -13.44
CA ALA A 95 -2.78 -11.58 -13.94
C ALA A 95 -3.18 -11.63 -15.43
N LEU A 96 -2.41 -12.35 -16.23
CA LEU A 96 -2.55 -12.45 -17.68
C LEU A 96 -3.61 -13.51 -18.02
N CYS A 97 -4.67 -13.10 -18.73
CA CYS A 97 -5.70 -14.00 -19.25
C CYS A 97 -5.90 -13.76 -20.76
N GLU A 98 -4.95 -14.22 -21.58
CA GLU A 98 -5.01 -14.08 -23.02
C GLU A 98 -5.70 -15.27 -23.68
N ARG A 99 -6.85 -15.02 -24.32
CA ARG A 99 -7.69 -16.06 -24.94
C ARG A 99 -6.97 -16.90 -26.01
N ASP A 100 -5.95 -16.33 -26.64
CA ASP A 100 -5.22 -16.97 -27.74
C ASP A 100 -3.92 -17.64 -27.27
N THR A 101 -3.70 -17.74 -25.95
CA THR A 101 -2.53 -18.39 -25.36
C THR A 101 -2.89 -19.73 -24.74
N PHE A 102 -1.91 -20.63 -24.66
CA PHE A 102 -2.07 -21.92 -23.98
C PHE A 102 -2.53 -21.76 -22.53
N GLN A 103 -2.05 -20.74 -21.81
CA GLN A 103 -2.44 -20.50 -20.42
C GLN A 103 -3.84 -19.87 -20.29
N GLY A 104 -4.20 -18.91 -21.13
CA GLY A 104 -5.53 -18.30 -21.07
C GLY A 104 -6.64 -19.25 -21.54
N GLU A 105 -6.41 -20.09 -22.54
CA GLU A 105 -7.36 -21.16 -22.90
C GLU A 105 -7.54 -22.15 -21.74
N ARG A 106 -6.45 -22.56 -21.08
CA ARG A 106 -6.53 -23.42 -19.88
C ARG A 106 -7.30 -22.74 -18.76
N CYS A 107 -7.13 -21.44 -18.56
CA CYS A 107 -7.86 -20.68 -17.56
C CYS A 107 -9.38 -20.68 -17.84
N LEU A 108 -9.77 -20.41 -19.10
CA LEU A 108 -11.17 -20.42 -19.53
C LEU A 108 -11.81 -21.82 -19.50
N TYR A 109 -11.06 -22.84 -19.92
CA TYR A 109 -11.49 -24.23 -19.91
C TYR A 109 -11.69 -24.75 -18.50
N ASN A 110 -10.76 -24.42 -17.59
CA ASN A 110 -10.79 -24.88 -16.20
C ASN A 110 -11.67 -24.02 -15.29
N ALA A 111 -12.27 -22.93 -15.78
CA ALA A 111 -13.18 -22.12 -14.96
C ALA A 111 -14.33 -23.00 -14.40
N LEU A 112 -14.41 -23.10 -13.06
CA LEU A 112 -15.35 -23.99 -12.37
C LEU A 112 -16.82 -23.67 -12.71
N ASN A 113 -17.13 -22.38 -12.90
CA ASN A 113 -18.49 -21.90 -13.16
C ASN A 113 -18.54 -20.79 -14.22
N ASP A 114 -19.73 -20.57 -14.78
CA ASP A 114 -19.96 -19.56 -15.81
C ASP A 114 -19.72 -18.13 -15.31
N ARG A 115 -19.84 -17.88 -14.01
CA ARG A 115 -19.57 -16.56 -13.42
C ARG A 115 -18.09 -16.18 -13.58
N ILE A 116 -17.18 -17.10 -13.28
CA ILE A 116 -15.72 -16.92 -13.48
C ILE A 116 -15.39 -16.89 -14.97
N ARG A 117 -15.97 -17.79 -15.78
CA ARG A 117 -15.76 -17.76 -17.23
C ARG A 117 -16.15 -16.41 -17.84
N ASN A 118 -17.29 -15.85 -17.43
CA ASN A 118 -17.75 -14.54 -17.87
C ASN A 118 -16.84 -13.41 -17.39
N LEU A 119 -16.31 -13.48 -16.16
CA LEU A 119 -15.30 -12.53 -15.65
C LEU A 119 -14.05 -12.54 -16.54
N LEU A 120 -13.48 -13.72 -16.81
CA LEU A 120 -12.31 -13.89 -17.66
C LEU A 120 -12.56 -13.42 -19.11
N LEU A 121 -13.77 -13.61 -19.63
CA LEU A 121 -14.16 -13.10 -20.94
C LEU A 121 -14.40 -11.58 -20.94
N GLN A 122 -14.96 -10.99 -19.89
CA GLN A 122 -15.21 -9.54 -19.85
C GLN A 122 -13.92 -8.71 -19.72
N TYR A 123 -12.85 -9.30 -19.20
CA TYR A 123 -11.56 -8.64 -19.02
C TYR A 123 -10.83 -8.43 -20.36
N ASP A 124 -11.15 -7.35 -21.09
CA ASP A 124 -10.50 -6.99 -22.36
C ASP A 124 -9.16 -6.26 -22.13
N TYR A 125 -8.10 -7.06 -22.10
CA TYR A 125 -6.71 -6.63 -22.01
C TYR A 125 -6.24 -5.70 -23.16
N SER A 126 -6.97 -5.56 -24.27
CA SER A 126 -6.58 -4.70 -25.40
C SER A 126 -7.20 -3.31 -25.41
N LYS A 127 -8.21 -3.03 -24.58
CA LYS A 127 -9.00 -1.79 -24.71
C LYS A 127 -9.19 -0.99 -23.43
N SER A 128 -8.62 -1.40 -22.31
CA SER A 128 -8.53 -0.53 -21.14
C SER A 128 -7.24 0.26 -21.19
N THR A 129 -7.33 1.58 -20.99
CA THR A 129 -6.28 2.34 -20.30
C THR A 129 -5.89 1.51 -19.09
N ASP A 130 -4.68 0.94 -19.11
CA ASP A 130 -4.25 -0.03 -18.11
C ASP A 130 -4.44 0.57 -16.70
N PRO A 131 -5.42 0.07 -15.90
CA PRO A 131 -5.65 0.54 -14.54
C PRO A 131 -4.41 0.34 -13.63
N LEU A 132 -3.47 -0.52 -14.08
CA LEU A 132 -2.20 -0.82 -13.43
C LEU A 132 -1.11 0.24 -13.70
N GLN A 133 -1.34 1.19 -14.61
CA GLN A 133 -0.36 2.24 -14.96
C GLN A 133 -0.87 3.66 -14.66
N PRO A 134 -1.23 4.01 -13.40
CA PRO A 134 -1.84 5.30 -13.07
C PRO A 134 -0.97 6.50 -13.46
N LEU A 135 0.35 6.38 -13.34
CA LEU A 135 1.29 7.43 -13.71
C LEU A 135 1.28 7.70 -15.21
N ALA A 136 1.25 6.65 -16.03
CA ALA A 136 1.17 6.79 -17.47
C ALA A 136 -0.17 7.43 -17.88
N ALA A 137 -1.27 6.98 -17.27
CA ALA A 137 -2.59 7.56 -17.48
C ALA A 137 -2.64 9.04 -17.06
N HIS A 138 -2.07 9.38 -15.90
CA HIS A 138 -1.99 10.74 -15.40
C HIS A 138 -1.19 11.64 -16.35
N VAL A 139 0.05 11.24 -16.68
CA VAL A 139 0.92 12.03 -17.58
C VAL A 139 0.25 12.20 -18.94
N THR A 140 -0.33 11.15 -19.51
CA THR A 140 -1.10 11.24 -20.77
C THR A 140 -2.25 12.25 -20.67
N SER A 141 -2.98 12.24 -19.55
CA SER A 141 -4.12 13.14 -19.33
C SER A 141 -3.74 14.63 -19.36
N LEU A 142 -2.48 14.96 -19.07
CA LEU A 142 -1.98 16.34 -19.09
C LEU A 142 -2.06 16.97 -20.49
N LEU A 143 -2.04 16.17 -21.57
CA LEU A 143 -2.16 16.68 -22.95
C LEU A 143 -3.54 17.28 -23.24
N ALA A 144 -4.58 16.81 -22.57
CA ALA A 144 -5.97 17.23 -22.79
C ALA A 144 -6.54 18.07 -21.63
N ARG A 145 -5.78 18.24 -20.54
CA ARG A 145 -6.27 18.91 -19.33
C ARG A 145 -6.28 20.43 -19.51
N ALA A 146 -7.46 21.02 -19.50
CA ALA A 146 -7.62 22.49 -19.58
C ALA A 146 -7.47 23.20 -18.22
N THR A 147 -7.95 22.57 -17.14
CA THR A 147 -7.99 23.17 -15.80
C THR A 147 -7.57 22.17 -14.71
N PRO A 148 -6.72 22.58 -13.75
CA PRO A 148 -5.94 23.83 -13.77
C PRO A 148 -4.91 23.81 -14.90
N LYS A 149 -4.58 25.00 -15.45
CA LYS A 149 -3.56 25.11 -16.50
C LYS A 149 -2.18 24.89 -15.88
N THR A 150 -1.46 23.88 -16.36
CA THR A 150 -0.10 23.53 -15.90
C THR A 150 0.95 23.54 -17.01
N SER A 151 0.56 23.77 -18.27
CA SER A 151 1.49 23.88 -19.39
C SER A 151 2.35 25.15 -19.26
N ASP A 152 3.63 25.02 -19.58
CA ASP A 152 4.66 26.06 -19.45
C ASP A 152 5.47 26.27 -20.74
N ILE A 153 5.14 25.54 -21.82
CA ILE A 153 5.69 25.74 -23.16
C ILE A 153 4.64 25.43 -24.23
N THR A 154 4.53 26.30 -25.25
CA THR A 154 3.66 26.09 -26.41
C THR A 154 4.49 25.74 -27.65
N VAL A 155 4.12 24.67 -28.34
CA VAL A 155 4.69 24.32 -29.65
C VAL A 155 3.74 24.73 -30.76
N GLU A 156 4.21 25.54 -31.70
CA GLU A 156 3.46 25.95 -32.89
C GLU A 156 3.84 25.06 -34.09
N ALA A 157 2.85 24.40 -34.70
CA ALA A 157 2.97 23.55 -35.87
C ALA A 157 2.00 24.02 -36.96
N GLY A 158 2.40 25.07 -37.71
CA GLY A 158 1.52 25.70 -38.68
C GLY A 158 0.33 26.38 -37.99
N THR A 159 -0.88 25.86 -38.20
CA THR A 159 -2.11 26.34 -37.54
C THR A 159 -2.39 25.68 -36.20
N GLU A 160 -1.72 24.57 -35.90
CA GLU A 160 -1.91 23.81 -34.66
C GLU A 160 -0.99 24.30 -33.55
N LYS A 161 -1.48 24.18 -32.31
CA LYS A 161 -0.74 24.53 -31.09
C LYS A 161 -0.83 23.40 -30.10
N PHE A 162 0.31 23.02 -29.54
CA PHE A 162 0.41 22.03 -28.48
C PHE A 162 0.86 22.70 -27.19
N GLU A 163 0.06 22.60 -26.15
CA GLU A 163 0.39 23.08 -24.79
C GLU A 163 1.07 21.95 -24.03
N LEU A 164 2.34 22.12 -23.67
CA LEU A 164 3.21 21.06 -23.16
C LEU A 164 3.92 21.50 -21.85
N HIS A 165 4.68 20.57 -21.27
CA HIS A 165 5.37 20.69 -20.00
C HIS A 165 6.88 20.52 -20.21
N LYS A 166 7.68 21.53 -19.87
CA LYS A 166 9.14 21.54 -20.02
C LYS A 166 9.80 20.40 -19.28
N PHE A 167 9.33 20.06 -18.07
CA PHE A 167 9.90 18.96 -17.30
C PHE A 167 9.70 17.60 -17.98
N VAL A 168 8.52 17.32 -18.57
CA VAL A 168 8.26 16.07 -19.32
C VAL A 168 9.17 16.01 -20.54
N LEU A 169 9.24 17.10 -21.31
CA LEU A 169 10.11 17.18 -22.48
C LEU A 169 11.59 16.99 -22.10
N SER A 170 12.04 17.66 -21.04
CA SER A 170 13.41 17.56 -20.54
C SER A 170 13.75 16.18 -19.98
N ALA A 171 12.80 15.48 -19.35
CA ALA A 171 13.02 14.14 -18.82
C ALA A 171 13.09 13.09 -19.92
N ARG A 172 12.26 13.24 -20.97
CA ARG A 172 12.01 12.20 -21.97
C ARG A 172 12.73 12.42 -23.31
N SER A 173 13.27 13.62 -23.55
CA SER A 173 14.01 13.95 -24.77
C SER A 173 15.36 14.60 -24.43
N PRO A 174 16.49 13.92 -24.72
CA PRO A 174 17.82 14.51 -24.54
C PRO A 174 18.02 15.82 -25.30
N TYR A 175 17.39 15.98 -26.47
CA TYR A 175 17.38 17.24 -27.22
C TYR A 175 16.76 18.38 -26.40
N PHE A 176 15.55 18.17 -25.87
CA PHE A 176 14.89 19.19 -25.07
C PHE A 176 15.62 19.43 -23.74
N ALA A 177 16.18 18.39 -23.11
CA ALA A 177 17.01 18.53 -21.93
C ALA A 177 18.17 19.51 -22.16
N LYS A 178 18.96 19.31 -23.23
CA LYS A 178 20.09 20.19 -23.58
C LYS A 178 19.60 21.60 -23.93
N LYS A 179 18.52 21.71 -24.70
CA LYS A 179 18.00 23.00 -25.17
C LYS A 179 17.45 23.86 -24.03
N LEU A 180 16.64 23.26 -23.16
CA LEU A 180 15.99 23.94 -22.04
C LEU A 180 16.96 24.21 -20.88
N ALA A 181 18.03 23.42 -20.74
CA ALA A 181 19.12 23.74 -19.81
C ALA A 181 19.86 25.03 -20.19
N VAL A 182 19.96 25.34 -21.49
CA VAL A 182 20.60 26.58 -21.99
C VAL A 182 19.67 27.79 -21.89
N ALA A 183 18.38 27.61 -22.15
CA ALA A 183 17.37 28.68 -22.18
C ALA A 183 16.07 28.25 -21.47
N PRO A 184 16.07 28.19 -20.11
CA PRO A 184 14.93 27.69 -19.34
C PRO A 184 13.68 28.58 -19.41
N GLU A 185 13.85 29.85 -19.77
CA GLU A 185 12.80 30.84 -20.01
C GLU A 185 12.03 30.63 -21.32
N THR A 186 12.43 29.63 -22.13
CA THR A 186 11.76 29.33 -23.41
C THR A 186 10.30 28.92 -23.17
N THR A 187 9.36 29.74 -23.63
CA THR A 187 7.91 29.46 -23.55
C THR A 187 7.29 29.10 -24.90
N GLN A 188 8.03 29.26 -26.00
CA GLN A 188 7.55 28.98 -27.36
C GLN A 188 8.60 28.20 -28.15
N TRP A 189 8.15 27.20 -28.90
CA TRP A 189 8.99 26.44 -29.83
C TRP A 189 8.23 26.23 -31.15
N LYS A 190 8.91 26.32 -32.28
CA LYS A 190 8.29 26.22 -33.60
C LYS A 190 8.72 24.94 -34.31
N LEU A 191 7.75 24.15 -34.74
CA LEU A 191 7.97 23.00 -35.60
C LEU A 191 8.29 23.47 -37.02
N SER A 192 9.20 22.75 -37.69
CA SER A 192 9.47 23.00 -39.11
C SER A 192 8.22 22.79 -39.95
N THR A 193 7.93 23.70 -40.89
CA THR A 193 6.79 23.58 -41.82
C THR A 193 6.92 22.39 -42.78
N SER A 194 8.10 21.77 -42.85
CA SER A 194 8.36 20.56 -43.64
C SER A 194 7.87 19.26 -42.97
N ILE A 195 7.36 19.34 -41.74
CA ILE A 195 6.94 18.19 -40.95
C ILE A 195 5.44 18.32 -40.70
N ALA A 196 4.69 17.23 -40.95
CA ALA A 196 3.27 17.20 -40.70
C ALA A 196 3.00 17.32 -39.18
N PRO A 197 2.01 18.11 -38.73
CA PRO A 197 1.66 18.23 -37.31
C PRO A 197 1.36 16.88 -36.65
N GLN A 198 0.72 15.95 -37.36
CA GLN A 198 0.41 14.59 -36.91
C GLN A 198 1.66 13.76 -36.58
N SER A 199 2.77 13.98 -37.31
CA SER A 199 4.05 13.36 -36.98
C SER A 199 4.56 13.83 -35.62
N PHE A 200 4.39 15.12 -35.32
CA PHE A 200 4.80 15.68 -34.05
C PHE A 200 3.87 15.26 -32.91
N GLU A 201 2.55 15.23 -33.14
CA GLU A 201 1.57 14.72 -32.19
C GLU A 201 1.93 13.28 -31.75
N THR A 202 2.29 12.41 -32.70
CA THR A 202 2.75 11.05 -32.42
C THR A 202 3.97 11.03 -31.49
N CYS A 203 4.98 11.87 -31.75
CA CYS A 203 6.14 12.00 -30.87
C CYS A 203 5.77 12.52 -29.49
N ILE A 204 4.86 13.49 -29.38
CA ILE A 204 4.40 14.02 -28.10
C ILE A 204 3.65 12.95 -27.30
N ARG A 205 2.74 12.21 -27.93
CA ARG A 205 2.03 11.09 -27.29
C ARG A 205 3.02 10.07 -26.69
N TYR A 206 4.07 9.71 -27.42
CA TYR A 206 5.15 8.85 -26.90
C TYR A 206 5.88 9.46 -25.69
N LEU A 207 6.25 10.75 -25.75
CA LEU A 207 6.91 11.43 -24.63
C LEU A 207 6.01 11.47 -23.38
N TYR A 208 4.69 11.53 -23.57
CA TYR A 208 3.67 11.58 -22.52
C TYR A 208 3.12 10.20 -22.11
N LEU A 209 3.83 9.12 -22.44
CA LEU A 209 3.50 7.74 -22.05
C LEU A 209 2.16 7.23 -22.63
N ALA A 210 1.62 7.92 -23.65
CA ALA A 210 0.45 7.44 -24.35
C ALA A 210 0.82 6.30 -25.29
N GLU A 211 -0.12 5.39 -25.49
CA GLU A 211 0.04 4.33 -26.49
C GLU A 211 0.11 4.93 -27.89
N VAL A 212 1.15 4.53 -28.63
CA VAL A 212 1.38 4.94 -30.02
C VAL A 212 1.24 3.70 -30.89
N GLY A 213 0.09 3.60 -31.57
CA GLY A 213 -0.21 2.50 -32.48
C GLY A 213 0.16 2.83 -33.94
N ALA A 214 0.22 1.79 -34.77
CA ALA A 214 0.46 1.88 -36.21
C ALA A 214 -0.74 2.39 -37.04
N ASP A 215 -1.74 3.00 -36.40
CA ASP A 215 -2.90 3.59 -37.11
C ASP A 215 -2.52 4.98 -37.65
N LEU A 216 -1.61 4.98 -38.63
CA LEU A 216 -1.12 6.17 -39.32
C LEU A 216 -1.92 6.45 -40.60
N GLY A 217 -3.05 5.76 -40.78
CA GLY A 217 -3.82 5.71 -42.02
C GLY A 217 -3.19 4.83 -43.10
N ASP A 218 -3.76 4.88 -44.30
CA ASP A 218 -3.28 4.13 -45.47
C ASP A 218 -2.79 5.08 -46.58
N GLY A 219 -1.81 4.64 -47.37
CA GLY A 219 -1.38 5.32 -48.59
C GLY A 219 -0.32 6.41 -48.40
N GLU A 220 -0.37 7.46 -49.22
CA GLU A 220 0.66 8.51 -49.27
C GLU A 220 0.74 9.35 -48.00
N GLU A 221 -0.41 9.58 -47.34
CA GLU A 221 -0.50 10.36 -46.10
C GLU A 221 0.26 9.68 -44.96
N ALA A 222 0.04 8.37 -44.78
CA ALA A 222 0.76 7.56 -43.80
C ALA A 222 2.29 7.60 -44.04
N GLN A 223 2.73 7.57 -45.30
CA GLN A 223 4.15 7.66 -45.64
C GLN A 223 4.76 9.03 -45.29
N ILE A 224 4.02 10.13 -45.51
CA ILE A 224 4.44 11.48 -45.10
C ILE A 224 4.56 11.54 -43.58
N ILE A 225 3.57 11.02 -42.86
CA ILE A 225 3.55 11.02 -41.39
C ILE A 225 4.73 10.20 -40.85
N LEU A 226 4.94 8.97 -41.34
CA LEU A 226 6.06 8.10 -40.97
C LEU A 226 7.42 8.77 -41.24
N THR A 227 7.57 9.41 -42.39
CA THR A 227 8.81 10.13 -42.74
C THR A 227 9.06 11.31 -41.80
N GLY A 228 8.00 12.01 -41.39
CA GLY A 228 8.06 13.05 -40.37
C GLY A 228 8.46 12.51 -39.00
N ILE A 229 7.90 11.37 -38.60
CA ILE A 229 8.23 10.69 -37.33
C ILE A 229 9.69 10.25 -37.32
N ASP A 230 10.22 9.64 -38.39
CA ASP A 230 11.64 9.26 -38.47
C ASP A 230 12.56 10.48 -38.24
N LYS A 231 12.31 11.57 -38.97
CA LYS A 231 13.09 12.82 -38.84
C LYS A 231 13.02 13.38 -37.42
N LEU A 232 11.82 13.46 -36.84
CA LEU A 232 11.62 13.96 -35.49
C LEU A 232 12.25 13.04 -34.44
N SER A 233 12.13 11.72 -34.59
CA SER A 233 12.67 10.76 -33.62
C SER A 233 14.19 10.92 -33.48
N ARG A 234 14.90 11.16 -34.59
CA ARG A 234 16.35 11.45 -34.57
C ARG A 234 16.65 12.83 -33.99
N GLN A 235 15.88 13.84 -34.38
CA GLN A 235 16.07 15.21 -33.88
C GLN A 235 15.84 15.31 -32.37
N LEU A 236 14.81 14.63 -31.86
CA LEU A 236 14.42 14.62 -30.46
C LEU A 236 15.19 13.57 -29.64
N GLU A 237 16.08 12.80 -30.27
CA GLU A 237 16.87 11.73 -29.66
C GLU A 237 15.99 10.64 -28.99
N ILE A 238 14.88 10.26 -29.64
CA ILE A 238 13.91 9.23 -29.23
C ILE A 238 13.74 8.14 -30.31
N GLU A 239 14.84 7.65 -30.88
CA GLU A 239 14.84 6.68 -31.98
C GLU A 239 14.03 5.41 -31.71
N GLN A 240 13.86 5.03 -30.44
CA GLN A 240 13.09 3.86 -30.07
C GLN A 240 11.63 3.95 -30.54
N LEU A 241 11.01 5.13 -30.47
CA LEU A 241 9.65 5.36 -30.97
C LEU A 241 9.49 4.86 -32.40
N PHE A 242 10.42 5.23 -33.28
CA PHE A 242 10.34 4.85 -34.69
C PHE A 242 10.54 3.35 -34.88
N ARG A 243 11.43 2.73 -34.08
CA ARG A 243 11.61 1.26 -34.09
C ARG A 243 10.36 0.54 -33.61
N ASP A 244 9.69 1.04 -32.59
CA ASP A 244 8.49 0.44 -32.02
C ASP A 244 7.29 0.54 -32.98
N ILE A 245 7.15 1.66 -33.70
CA ILE A 245 6.13 1.83 -34.74
C ILE A 245 6.35 0.87 -35.91
N LEU A 246 7.60 0.68 -36.35
CA LEU A 246 7.94 -0.23 -37.44
C LEU A 246 7.95 -1.70 -37.03
N ALA A 247 7.99 -2.00 -35.74
CA ALA A 247 8.07 -3.35 -35.24
C ALA A 247 6.77 -4.11 -35.54
N SER A 248 6.80 -4.91 -36.60
CA SER A 248 5.84 -5.99 -36.79
C SER A 248 6.12 -7.11 -35.80
N GLY A 249 5.07 -7.69 -35.24
CA GLY A 249 5.18 -8.77 -34.28
C GLY A 249 3.81 -9.17 -33.76
N ASP A 250 3.74 -10.35 -33.15
CA ASP A 250 2.53 -10.82 -32.50
C ASP A 250 2.12 -9.89 -31.35
N ARG A 251 0.84 -9.92 -30.96
CA ARG A 251 0.22 -9.09 -29.92
C ARG A 251 1.04 -9.06 -28.62
N ARG A 252 1.69 -10.18 -28.31
CA ARG A 252 2.53 -10.37 -27.12
C ARG A 252 3.85 -9.60 -27.16
N GLN A 253 4.57 -9.64 -28.28
CA GLN A 253 5.79 -8.85 -28.44
C GLN A 253 5.50 -7.34 -28.38
N ALA A 254 4.34 -6.91 -28.91
CA ALA A 254 3.90 -5.53 -28.78
C ALA A 254 3.63 -5.14 -27.31
N ARG A 255 3.03 -6.03 -26.52
CA ARG A 255 2.84 -5.83 -25.07
C ARG A 255 4.16 -5.75 -24.31
N GLN A 256 5.08 -6.68 -24.55
CA GLN A 256 6.39 -6.64 -23.91
C GLN A 256 7.10 -5.31 -24.19
N ARG A 257 7.14 -4.87 -25.46
CA ARG A 257 7.71 -3.57 -25.84
C ARG A 257 7.03 -2.42 -25.10
N ARG A 258 5.70 -2.43 -25.00
CA ARG A 258 4.93 -1.42 -24.27
C ARG A 258 5.31 -1.41 -22.79
N THR A 259 5.33 -2.55 -22.11
CA THR A 259 5.70 -2.64 -20.69
C THR A 259 7.12 -2.15 -20.46
N GLU A 260 8.07 -2.56 -21.31
CA GLU A 260 9.46 -2.11 -21.24
C GLU A 260 9.62 -0.62 -21.49
N GLU A 261 8.89 -0.06 -22.45
CA GLU A 261 8.91 1.38 -22.72
C GLU A 261 8.28 2.17 -21.57
N VAL A 262 7.15 1.74 -21.02
CA VAL A 262 6.54 2.41 -19.86
C VAL A 262 7.49 2.36 -18.66
N GLN A 263 8.15 1.23 -18.41
CA GLN A 263 9.15 1.12 -17.35
C GLN A 263 10.34 2.07 -17.59
N ARG A 264 10.91 2.09 -18.80
CA ARG A 264 11.97 3.03 -19.19
C ARG A 264 11.54 4.48 -18.99
N SER A 265 10.29 4.79 -19.30
CA SER A 265 9.71 6.13 -19.13
C SER A 265 9.65 6.54 -17.66
N ARG A 266 9.25 5.61 -16.79
CA ARG A 266 9.21 5.83 -15.34
C ARG A 266 10.61 6.06 -14.79
N ASP A 267 11.59 5.28 -15.23
CA ASP A 267 12.97 5.44 -14.77
C ASP A 267 13.58 6.78 -15.23
N GLN A 268 13.30 7.22 -16.46
CA GLN A 268 13.70 8.56 -16.92
C GLN A 268 13.07 9.70 -16.10
N LEU A 269 11.78 9.59 -15.76
CA LEU A 269 11.11 10.55 -14.88
C LEU A 269 11.69 10.51 -13.45
N ALA A 270 12.02 9.33 -12.94
CA ALA A 270 12.65 9.16 -11.63
C ALA A 270 14.04 9.78 -11.57
N ASP A 271 14.88 9.53 -12.57
CA ASP A 271 16.21 10.13 -12.69
C ASP A 271 16.12 11.65 -12.79
N TRP A 272 15.17 12.16 -13.58
CA TRP A 272 14.96 13.59 -13.71
C TRP A 272 14.47 14.20 -12.38
N PHE A 273 13.51 13.57 -11.70
CA PHE A 273 12.99 13.99 -10.39
C PHE A 273 14.11 14.06 -9.34
N ALA A 274 14.93 13.02 -9.22
CA ALA A 274 16.05 13.00 -8.27
C ALA A 274 17.07 14.13 -8.55
N ASN A 275 17.44 14.31 -9.83
CA ASN A 275 18.45 15.29 -10.23
C ASN A 275 17.97 16.75 -10.21
N ASN A 276 16.65 16.98 -10.23
CA ASN A 276 16.08 18.33 -10.32
C ASN A 276 15.27 18.70 -9.07
N VAL A 277 14.28 17.91 -8.66
CA VAL A 277 13.43 18.26 -7.50
C VAL A 277 14.19 18.00 -6.19
N LEU A 278 14.62 16.75 -5.96
CA LEU A 278 15.27 16.39 -4.69
C LEU A 278 16.61 17.10 -4.50
N LYS A 279 17.42 17.21 -5.56
CA LYS A 279 18.70 17.91 -5.51
C LYS A 279 18.60 19.41 -5.19
N HIS A 280 17.48 20.06 -5.54
CA HIS A 280 17.28 21.49 -5.33
C HIS A 280 16.35 21.81 -4.16
N LYS A 281 15.96 20.81 -3.34
CA LYS A 281 15.25 21.07 -2.08
C LYS A 281 16.12 21.95 -1.17
N MET A 282 15.48 22.81 -0.40
CA MET A 282 16.18 23.76 0.46
C MET A 282 15.75 23.62 1.92
N THR A 283 16.73 23.53 2.80
CA THR A 283 16.50 23.55 4.25
C THR A 283 16.67 24.97 4.76
N VAL A 284 15.67 25.47 5.47
CA VAL A 284 15.63 26.84 6.03
C VAL A 284 15.16 26.80 7.47
N GLU A 285 15.44 27.86 8.24
CA GLU A 285 14.80 28.04 9.54
C GLU A 285 13.29 28.21 9.35
N SER A 286 12.46 27.49 10.12
CA SER A 286 11.01 27.48 9.95
C SER A 286 10.37 28.86 10.08
N ALA A 287 10.96 29.74 10.92
CA ALA A 287 10.52 31.12 11.08
C ALA A 287 10.69 31.97 9.80
N LYS A 288 11.66 31.61 8.94
CA LYS A 288 12.00 32.31 7.69
C LYS A 288 11.44 31.62 6.45
N ALA A 289 10.82 30.45 6.59
CA ALA A 289 10.37 29.65 5.46
C ALA A 289 9.39 30.41 4.56
N ASN A 290 8.47 31.18 5.14
CA ASN A 290 7.49 31.98 4.38
C ASN A 290 8.10 33.21 3.68
N ASP A 291 9.32 33.60 4.03
CA ASP A 291 10.03 34.74 3.43
C ASP A 291 10.86 34.34 2.20
N VAL A 292 10.95 33.03 1.92
CA VAL A 292 11.69 32.50 0.77
C VAL A 292 11.06 33.00 -0.52
N LYS A 293 11.91 33.51 -1.42
CA LYS A 293 11.54 34.01 -2.73
C LYS A 293 12.20 33.16 -3.79
N TRP A 294 11.41 32.39 -4.51
CA TRP A 294 11.86 31.57 -5.63
C TRP A 294 11.21 32.07 -6.91
N ASP A 295 12.02 32.48 -7.89
CA ASP A 295 11.50 33.03 -9.15
C ASP A 295 10.80 31.95 -9.99
N ARG A 296 9.70 32.33 -10.65
CA ARG A 296 8.95 31.44 -11.55
C ARG A 296 9.81 30.99 -12.74
N ASP A 297 10.70 31.87 -13.20
CA ASP A 297 11.71 31.55 -14.21
C ASP A 297 12.91 30.87 -13.55
N ASN A 298 12.84 29.55 -13.42
CA ASN A 298 13.90 28.73 -12.83
C ASN A 298 14.32 27.56 -13.74
N GLY A 299 15.56 27.10 -13.56
CA GLY A 299 16.18 26.08 -14.42
C GLY A 299 15.60 24.66 -14.30
N ILE A 300 14.74 24.42 -13.30
CA ILE A 300 14.09 23.13 -13.06
C ILE A 300 12.58 23.17 -13.35
N PHE A 301 12.06 24.29 -13.87
CA PHE A 301 10.66 24.46 -14.27
C PHE A 301 9.64 24.26 -13.14
N ALA A 302 10.05 24.41 -11.90
CA ALA A 302 9.16 24.33 -10.75
C ALA A 302 8.17 25.51 -10.76
N ASP A 303 6.92 25.25 -10.42
CA ASP A 303 5.83 26.23 -10.41
C ASP A 303 5.12 26.34 -9.05
N VAL A 304 5.57 25.57 -8.06
CA VAL A 304 5.13 25.60 -6.65
C VAL A 304 6.23 25.08 -5.71
N LEU A 305 6.23 25.53 -4.46
CA LEU A 305 7.07 25.00 -3.38
C LEU A 305 6.18 24.25 -2.38
N LEU A 306 6.45 22.97 -2.11
CA LEU A 306 5.86 22.29 -0.96
C LEU A 306 6.77 22.44 0.26
N ARG A 307 6.18 22.67 1.43
CA ARG A 307 6.90 22.83 2.69
C ARG A 307 6.54 21.71 3.65
N ALA A 308 7.56 21.06 4.21
CA ALA A 308 7.44 20.18 5.38
C ALA A 308 8.31 20.73 6.51
N ASP A 309 7.85 20.58 7.74
CA ASP A 309 8.54 21.07 8.94
C ASP A 309 9.15 19.89 9.70
N GLU A 310 10.37 20.02 10.20
CA GLU A 310 10.97 19.02 11.08
C GLU A 310 10.23 18.96 12.41
N ASP A 311 10.02 17.74 12.91
CA ASP A 311 9.38 17.49 14.20
C ASP A 311 10.20 18.08 15.37
N GLU A 312 9.52 18.37 16.48
CA GLU A 312 10.22 18.84 17.68
C GLU A 312 11.04 17.70 18.29
N GLU A 313 12.35 17.65 18.03
CA GLU A 313 13.28 16.86 18.85
C GLU A 313 13.20 17.39 20.30
N PHE A 314 12.42 16.73 21.16
CA PHE A 314 12.63 16.82 22.60
C PHE A 314 13.92 16.07 22.89
N GLU A 315 15.02 16.79 23.12
CA GLU A 315 16.23 16.20 23.70
C GLU A 315 15.90 15.73 25.13
N GLY A 316 15.35 14.52 25.23
CA GLY A 316 15.11 13.82 26.48
C GLY A 316 16.40 13.19 26.97
N THR A 317 17.25 13.97 27.63
CA THR A 317 18.09 13.41 28.69
C THR A 317 17.61 13.99 30.00
N ASP A 318 16.73 13.27 30.69
CA ASP A 318 16.67 13.32 32.14
C ASP A 318 16.09 12.00 32.66
N THR A 319 16.99 11.17 33.20
CA THR A 319 16.69 10.12 34.17
C THR A 319 15.65 10.62 35.20
N PRO A 320 14.66 9.81 35.61
CA PRO A 320 13.66 10.26 36.56
C PRO A 320 14.30 10.40 37.95
N SER A 321 14.73 11.60 38.32
CA SER A 321 15.11 11.91 39.69
C SER A 321 13.84 12.14 40.52
N THR A 322 13.69 11.30 41.53
CA THR A 322 12.55 11.18 42.42
C THR A 322 12.49 12.33 43.43
N GLU A 323 11.95 13.50 43.09
CA GLU A 323 11.56 14.49 44.11
C GLU A 323 10.22 15.15 43.78
N GLN A 324 9.20 14.80 44.56
CA GLN A 324 7.88 15.43 44.57
C GLN A 324 7.96 16.80 45.24
N ASP A 325 8.01 17.88 44.46
CA ASP A 325 7.86 19.24 45.00
C ASP A 325 6.37 19.60 45.18
N VAL A 326 5.87 19.33 46.38
CA VAL A 326 4.52 19.73 46.83
C VAL A 326 4.47 21.24 46.98
N ARG A 327 3.80 21.94 46.05
CA ARG A 327 3.46 23.36 46.22
C ARG A 327 2.36 23.53 47.28
N ARG A 328 2.74 23.98 48.48
CA ARG A 328 1.81 24.61 49.43
C ARG A 328 1.56 26.05 49.01
N THR A 329 0.30 26.42 48.80
CA THR A 329 -0.14 27.83 48.76
C THR A 329 -1.21 28.06 49.82
N GLU A 330 -0.94 28.94 50.77
CA GLU A 330 -1.94 29.53 51.67
C GLU A 330 -2.41 30.87 51.09
N GLY A 331 -3.72 31.02 50.84
CA GLY A 331 -4.35 32.32 50.46
C GLY A 331 -5.72 32.16 49.77
N PRO A 332 -6.71 33.02 50.05
CA PRO A 332 -8.10 32.76 49.67
C PRO A 332 -8.41 33.12 48.20
N LEU A 333 -9.19 32.23 47.58
CA LEU A 333 -9.80 32.35 46.25
C LEU A 333 -10.70 33.59 46.14
N ASN A 334 -10.52 34.39 45.09
CA ASN A 334 -11.61 35.15 44.47
C ASN A 334 -11.21 35.67 43.07
N GLY A 335 -11.87 35.17 42.04
CA GLY A 335 -11.77 35.68 40.67
C GLY A 335 -12.23 34.66 39.63
N ILE A 336 -13.39 34.89 39.04
CA ILE A 336 -13.94 34.13 37.91
C ILE A 336 -13.04 34.33 36.67
N PRO A 337 -12.55 33.30 35.96
CA PRO A 337 -11.76 33.50 34.77
C PRO A 337 -12.61 33.51 33.50
N ILE A 338 -12.69 34.66 32.85
CA ILE A 338 -13.09 34.83 31.44
C ILE A 338 -11.81 35.00 30.60
N GLY A 339 -11.71 34.21 29.52
CA GLY A 339 -10.69 34.10 28.46
C GLY A 339 -9.48 35.04 28.39
N ASN A 340 -8.28 34.44 28.31
CA ASN A 340 -7.24 34.67 27.27
C ASN A 340 -5.99 33.82 27.56
N PHE A 341 -5.69 32.81 26.75
CA PHE A 341 -4.44 32.03 26.86
C PHE A 341 -3.28 32.76 26.15
N GLN A 342 -2.72 33.78 26.80
CA GLN A 342 -1.32 34.15 26.60
C GLN A 342 -0.52 33.52 27.74
N ARG A 343 0.07 32.34 27.48
CA ARG A 343 1.01 31.70 28.42
C ARG A 343 2.22 32.62 28.59
N GLN A 344 2.31 33.25 29.77
CA GLN A 344 3.47 33.99 30.20
C GLN A 344 4.68 33.05 30.30
N ALA A 345 5.75 33.43 29.61
CA ALA A 345 7.02 32.72 29.61
C ALA A 345 7.68 32.76 31.00
N SER A 346 7.65 31.64 31.71
CA SER A 346 8.60 31.35 32.78
C SER A 346 9.97 31.13 32.15
N ARG A 347 10.83 32.16 32.21
CA ARG A 347 12.23 32.12 31.79
C ARG A 347 13.05 31.28 32.78
N ALA A 348 13.44 30.08 32.36
CA ALA A 348 14.69 29.45 32.79
C ALA A 348 15.76 29.70 31.71
N PRO A 349 17.03 30.02 32.07
CA PRO A 349 18.03 30.38 31.08
C PRO A 349 18.74 29.15 30.49
N SER A 350 18.98 29.23 29.18
CA SER A 350 20.03 28.52 28.41
C SER A 350 20.04 26.99 28.42
N GLN A 351 19.10 26.39 27.70
CA GLN A 351 19.47 25.38 26.69
C GLN A 351 19.12 25.99 25.32
N ALA A 352 20.09 26.02 24.42
CA ALA A 352 19.91 26.57 23.09
C ALA A 352 18.94 25.66 22.32
N ARG A 353 17.63 25.98 22.34
CA ARG A 353 16.66 25.36 21.43
C ARG A 353 17.22 25.52 20.01
N LYS A 354 17.62 24.42 19.37
CA LYS A 354 17.94 24.41 17.94
C LYS A 354 16.76 25.07 17.23
N SER A 355 17.04 26.04 16.35
CA SER A 355 16.00 26.68 15.56
C SER A 355 15.34 25.60 14.69
N LYS A 356 14.02 25.42 14.80
CA LYS A 356 13.24 24.53 13.94
C LYS A 356 13.59 24.76 12.48
N ARG A 357 13.68 23.68 11.71
CA ARG A 357 13.96 23.74 10.29
C ARG A 357 12.76 23.26 9.49
N SER A 358 12.67 23.79 8.28
CA SER A 358 11.68 23.43 7.29
C SER A 358 12.41 23.11 6.00
N VAL A 359 11.90 22.14 5.26
CA VAL A 359 12.40 21.78 3.93
C VAL A 359 11.38 22.21 2.90
N LEU A 360 11.83 22.99 1.91
CA LEU A 360 11.02 23.41 0.77
C LEU A 360 11.43 22.61 -0.46
N PHE A 361 10.44 21.97 -1.10
CA PHE A 361 10.60 21.14 -2.28
C PHE A 361 10.06 21.87 -3.51
N PRO A 362 10.90 22.18 -4.51
CA PRO A 362 10.46 22.79 -5.76
C PRO A 362 9.80 21.77 -6.68
N CYS A 363 8.48 21.83 -6.75
CA CYS A 363 7.63 20.82 -7.38
C CYS A 363 6.89 21.37 -8.60
N HIS A 364 6.18 20.48 -9.28
CA HIS A 364 5.40 20.78 -10.47
C HIS A 364 3.92 20.50 -10.18
N ARG A 365 3.06 21.51 -10.29
CA ARG A 365 1.61 21.38 -10.10
C ARG A 365 1.07 20.23 -10.94
N ALA A 366 1.54 20.11 -12.19
CA ALA A 366 1.19 19.02 -13.09
C ALA A 366 1.31 17.62 -12.47
N MET A 367 2.34 17.36 -11.66
CA MET A 367 2.52 16.08 -10.98
C MET A 367 1.72 15.98 -9.69
N LEU A 368 1.57 17.09 -8.96
CA LEU A 368 0.77 17.16 -7.74
C LEU A 368 -0.74 16.96 -8.00
N LEU A 369 -1.23 17.17 -9.23
CA LEU A 369 -2.62 16.90 -9.61
C LEU A 369 -3.06 15.43 -9.47
N ARG A 370 -2.15 14.50 -9.16
CA ARG A 370 -2.51 13.12 -8.80
C ARG A 370 -3.16 13.02 -7.41
N SER A 371 -3.08 14.07 -6.60
CA SER A 371 -3.84 14.23 -5.35
C SER A 371 -5.06 15.10 -5.63
N GLU A 372 -6.23 14.65 -5.21
CA GLU A 372 -7.47 15.41 -5.35
C GLU A 372 -7.45 16.72 -4.56
N VAL A 373 -6.76 16.73 -3.43
CA VAL A 373 -6.56 17.93 -2.58
C VAL A 373 -5.82 19.00 -3.37
N PHE A 374 -4.68 18.65 -3.98
CA PHE A 374 -3.93 19.60 -4.81
C PHE A 374 -4.68 19.98 -6.09
N ALA A 375 -5.39 19.04 -6.72
CA ALA A 375 -6.19 19.34 -7.90
C ALA A 375 -7.28 20.38 -7.60
N THR A 376 -7.96 20.24 -6.48
CA THR A 376 -9.00 21.18 -6.02
C THR A 376 -8.38 22.52 -5.62
N MET A 377 -7.27 22.49 -4.86
CA MET A 377 -6.53 23.69 -4.44
C MET A 377 -6.07 24.52 -5.64
N PHE A 378 -5.49 23.89 -6.65
CA PHE A 378 -4.93 24.58 -7.82
C PHE A 378 -5.99 25.01 -8.84
N ALA A 379 -7.17 24.41 -8.84
CA ALA A 379 -8.30 24.88 -9.65
C ALA A 379 -9.06 26.05 -8.99
N SER A 380 -8.85 26.26 -7.69
CA SER A 380 -9.52 27.30 -6.91
C SER A 380 -9.03 28.71 -7.25
N PRO A 381 -9.89 29.75 -7.12
CA PRO A 381 -9.46 31.15 -7.21
C PRO A 381 -8.60 31.64 -6.03
N PHE A 382 -8.30 30.79 -5.03
CA PHE A 382 -7.43 31.16 -3.90
C PHE A 382 -5.97 31.37 -4.30
N ARG A 383 -5.15 31.84 -3.35
CA ARG A 383 -3.76 32.30 -3.59
C ARG A 383 -2.89 31.24 -4.26
N GLU A 384 -3.09 29.99 -3.91
CA GLU A 384 -2.36 28.81 -4.38
C GLU A 384 -2.68 28.51 -5.86
N GLY A 385 -3.89 28.86 -6.31
CA GLY A 385 -4.30 28.75 -7.71
C GLY A 385 -3.79 29.87 -8.60
N GLN A 386 -3.49 31.04 -8.01
CA GLN A 386 -3.11 32.26 -8.72
C GLN A 386 -1.62 32.33 -9.07
N GLU A 387 -1.31 32.90 -10.23
CA GLU A 387 0.07 33.18 -10.62
C GLU A 387 0.62 34.39 -9.84
N SER A 388 1.89 34.29 -9.46
CA SER A 388 2.61 35.34 -8.77
C SER A 388 4.06 35.40 -9.27
N LYS A 389 4.76 36.49 -8.95
CA LYS A 389 6.17 36.66 -9.31
C LYS A 389 7.03 35.52 -8.75
N TYR A 390 6.77 35.13 -7.50
CA TYR A 390 7.47 34.07 -6.81
C TYR A 390 6.59 32.83 -6.70
N LEU A 391 7.21 31.65 -6.59
CA LEU A 391 6.46 30.42 -6.37
C LEU A 391 5.69 30.47 -5.05
N GLN A 392 4.45 29.97 -5.08
CA GLN A 392 3.65 29.85 -3.86
C GLN A 392 4.21 28.73 -2.99
N ILE A 393 4.24 28.96 -1.67
CA ILE A 393 4.66 27.97 -0.68
C ILE A 393 3.40 27.35 -0.08
N VAL A 394 3.26 26.04 -0.24
CA VAL A 394 2.13 25.25 0.27
C VAL A 394 2.65 24.34 1.40
N PRO A 395 2.26 24.58 2.67
CA PRO A 395 2.62 23.68 3.76
C PRO A 395 1.87 22.35 3.65
N VAL A 396 2.58 21.27 3.95
CA VAL A 396 2.06 19.92 4.10
C VAL A 396 2.38 19.48 5.52
N ASP A 397 1.37 19.02 6.25
CA ASP A 397 1.49 18.61 7.65
C ASP A 397 2.10 17.20 7.74
N CYS A 398 3.41 17.12 7.53
CA CYS A 398 4.21 15.91 7.69
C CYS A 398 5.70 16.26 7.81
N SER A 399 6.50 15.26 8.22
CA SER A 399 7.96 15.40 8.26
C SER A 399 8.56 15.50 6.85
N PRO A 400 9.76 16.10 6.70
CA PRO A 400 10.42 16.21 5.40
C PRO A 400 10.71 14.87 4.71
N GLU A 401 10.94 13.81 5.49
CA GLU A 401 11.17 12.46 4.98
C GLU A 401 9.88 11.87 4.39
N VAL A 402 8.75 12.04 5.08
CA VAL A 402 7.43 11.62 4.58
C VAL A 402 7.06 12.37 3.29
N LEU A 403 7.30 13.69 3.24
CA LEU A 403 7.04 14.47 2.03
C LEU A 403 7.89 14.02 0.84
N GLU A 404 9.14 13.62 1.09
CA GLU A 404 10.01 13.05 0.04
C GLU A 404 9.48 11.71 -0.49
N ILE A 405 8.98 10.84 0.39
CA ILE A 405 8.32 9.56 0.00
C ILE A 405 7.08 9.84 -0.85
N ILE A 406 6.22 10.77 -0.40
CA ILE A 406 5.01 11.17 -1.14
C ILE A 406 5.40 11.68 -2.53
N LEU A 407 6.34 12.62 -2.61
CA LEU A 407 6.78 13.18 -3.90
C LEU A 407 7.39 12.10 -4.79
N THR A 408 8.21 11.20 -4.24
CA THR A 408 8.76 10.06 -4.98
C THR A 408 7.64 9.21 -5.59
N PHE A 409 6.59 8.92 -4.82
CA PHE A 409 5.41 8.21 -5.31
C PHE A 409 4.66 9.01 -6.39
N MET A 410 4.45 10.31 -6.20
CA MET A 410 3.76 11.16 -7.18
C MET A 410 4.50 11.20 -8.52
N TYR A 411 5.82 11.23 -8.52
CA TYR A 411 6.64 11.31 -9.74
C TYR A 411 6.93 9.95 -10.39
N THR A 412 6.98 8.87 -9.61
CA THR A 412 7.56 7.59 -10.07
C THR A 412 6.71 6.35 -9.79
N GLU A 413 5.69 6.45 -8.93
CA GLU A 413 4.94 5.33 -8.33
C GLU A 413 5.75 4.35 -7.48
N LYS A 414 7.04 4.61 -7.27
CA LYS A 414 7.84 3.89 -6.28
C LYS A 414 7.47 4.41 -4.89
N ALA A 415 7.29 3.50 -3.95
CA ALA A 415 6.94 3.82 -2.58
C ALA A 415 7.62 2.81 -1.65
N ASP A 416 8.94 2.96 -1.55
CA ASP A 416 9.78 2.14 -0.70
C ASP A 416 10.09 2.96 0.55
N PHE A 417 9.67 2.48 1.71
CA PHE A 417 9.91 3.13 3.00
C PHE A 417 9.92 2.10 4.13
N PRO A 418 10.67 2.36 5.21
CA PRO A 418 10.74 1.46 6.36
C PRO A 418 9.45 1.45 7.17
N LEU A 419 9.26 0.41 7.98
CA LEU A 419 8.11 0.27 8.87
C LEU A 419 7.99 1.43 9.88
N SER A 420 9.13 1.97 10.32
CA SER A 420 9.21 3.05 11.33
C SER A 420 8.54 4.36 10.92
N ILE A 421 8.37 4.61 9.62
CA ILE A 421 7.71 5.82 9.09
C ILE A 421 6.36 5.50 8.44
N ALA A 422 5.94 4.23 8.48
CA ALA A 422 4.78 3.78 7.72
C ALA A 422 3.48 4.43 8.21
N LEU A 423 3.36 4.69 9.52
CA LEU A 423 2.19 5.35 10.10
C LEU A 423 2.09 6.82 9.65
N ASP A 424 3.19 7.55 9.64
CA ASP A 424 3.22 8.94 9.16
C ASP A 424 2.92 9.01 7.66
N VAL A 425 3.45 8.07 6.87
CA VAL A 425 3.14 7.95 5.45
C VAL A 425 1.66 7.63 5.24
N LEU A 426 1.07 6.75 6.04
CA LEU A 426 -0.36 6.43 6.00
C LEU A 426 -1.21 7.69 6.23
N ASN A 427 -0.94 8.41 7.31
CA ASN A 427 -1.68 9.61 7.70
C ASN A 427 -1.54 10.73 6.65
N ALA A 428 -0.33 10.98 6.17
CA ALA A 428 -0.09 12.01 5.16
C ALA A 428 -0.68 11.63 3.79
N ALA A 429 -0.66 10.34 3.42
CA ALA A 429 -1.30 9.85 2.20
C ALA A 429 -2.84 9.96 2.29
N ASP A 430 -3.43 9.68 3.44
CA ASP A 430 -4.87 9.89 3.67
C ASP A 430 -5.23 11.37 3.60
N MET A 431 -4.48 12.25 4.28
CA MET A 431 -4.68 13.70 4.23
C MET A 431 -4.64 14.25 2.80
N LEU A 432 -3.75 13.72 1.95
CA LEU A 432 -3.60 14.15 0.56
C LEU A 432 -4.49 13.38 -0.44
N PHE A 433 -5.33 12.47 0.03
CA PHE A 433 -6.22 11.63 -0.80
C PHE A 433 -5.42 10.83 -1.85
N ILE A 434 -4.34 10.17 -1.42
CA ILE A 434 -3.47 9.32 -2.25
C ILE A 434 -3.71 7.85 -1.89
N ASP A 435 -4.85 7.32 -2.31
CA ASP A 435 -5.34 6.00 -1.85
C ASP A 435 -4.36 4.85 -2.10
N LYS A 436 -3.67 4.82 -3.25
CA LYS A 436 -2.70 3.76 -3.54
C LYS A 436 -1.50 3.77 -2.58
N LEU A 437 -1.06 4.95 -2.14
CA LEU A 437 0.03 5.06 -1.16
C LEU A 437 -0.46 4.71 0.24
N LYS A 438 -1.68 5.17 0.61
CA LYS A 438 -2.36 4.80 1.86
C LYS A 438 -2.50 3.29 2.00
N GLN A 439 -3.01 2.61 0.95
CA GLN A 439 -3.15 1.16 0.94
C GLN A 439 -1.81 0.43 1.07
N ARG A 440 -0.73 0.94 0.45
CA ARG A 440 0.62 0.38 0.59
C ARG A 440 1.16 0.52 2.01
N ALA A 441 0.97 1.68 2.64
CA ALA A 441 1.38 1.90 4.02
C ALA A 441 0.63 0.97 4.99
N ALA A 442 -0.70 0.88 4.87
CA ALA A 442 -1.51 -0.02 5.67
C ALA A 442 -1.12 -1.50 5.50
N LEU A 443 -0.80 -1.89 4.27
CA LEU A 443 -0.32 -3.23 3.95
C LEU A 443 1.06 -3.49 4.57
N LEU A 444 1.98 -2.54 4.51
CA LEU A 444 3.30 -2.67 5.15
C LEU A 444 3.15 -2.86 6.67
N ILE A 445 2.31 -2.04 7.32
CA ILE A 445 2.03 -2.10 8.76
C ILE A 445 1.46 -3.47 9.13
N SER A 446 0.37 -3.89 8.48
CA SER A 446 -0.34 -5.14 8.82
C SER A 446 0.40 -6.42 8.44
N THR A 447 1.38 -6.38 7.52
CA THR A 447 2.12 -7.58 7.08
C THR A 447 3.46 -7.75 7.78
N LEU A 448 4.24 -6.68 7.92
CA LEU A 448 5.52 -6.73 8.64
C LEU A 448 5.32 -6.61 10.15
N GLY A 449 4.32 -5.87 10.61
CA GLY A 449 3.89 -5.89 12.01
C GLY A 449 3.33 -7.24 12.45
N ALA A 450 2.88 -8.09 11.51
CA ALA A 450 2.43 -9.46 11.78
C ALA A 450 3.57 -10.49 11.82
N GLY A 451 4.81 -10.12 11.51
CA GLY A 451 5.98 -11.02 11.47
C GLY A 451 6.28 -11.79 12.76
N ALA A 452 5.56 -11.48 13.84
CA ALA A 452 5.63 -12.11 15.15
C ALA A 452 4.39 -13.00 15.49
N SER A 453 3.28 -12.96 14.74
CA SER A 453 2.01 -13.59 15.20
C SER A 453 1.82 -15.07 14.85
N VAL A 454 2.47 -15.60 13.81
CA VAL A 454 2.23 -17.00 13.37
C VAL A 454 3.23 -18.00 13.96
N VAL A 455 4.34 -17.53 14.53
CA VAL A 455 5.41 -18.39 15.07
C VAL A 455 5.51 -18.34 16.61
N GLU A 456 4.71 -17.51 17.29
CA GLU A 456 4.92 -17.21 18.72
C GLU A 456 3.84 -17.73 19.69
N ALA A 457 2.95 -18.63 19.24
CA ALA A 457 2.07 -19.36 20.17
C ALA A 457 2.87 -20.14 21.25
N ASP A 458 4.16 -20.40 20.99
CA ASP A 458 5.08 -21.12 21.87
C ASP A 458 5.95 -20.23 22.78
N ASN A 459 5.84 -18.89 22.72
CA ASN A 459 6.67 -18.00 23.54
C ASN A 459 5.87 -16.91 24.28
N PRO A 460 5.17 -17.25 25.38
CA PRO A 460 4.35 -16.30 26.15
C PRO A 460 5.15 -15.17 26.83
N ARG A 461 6.50 -15.20 26.80
CA ARG A 461 7.38 -14.21 27.44
C ARG A 461 8.42 -13.58 26.50
N GLY A 462 8.30 -13.76 25.18
CA GLY A 462 9.27 -13.19 24.23
C GLY A 462 9.08 -11.68 24.04
N GLU A 463 10.07 -10.90 24.46
CA GLU A 463 10.31 -9.54 23.94
C GLU A 463 10.65 -9.68 22.45
N THR A 464 9.98 -8.92 21.58
CA THR A 464 10.25 -8.96 20.13
C THR A 464 10.77 -7.62 19.64
N GLU A 465 11.79 -7.64 18.78
CA GLU A 465 12.40 -6.44 18.17
C GLU A 465 11.41 -5.61 17.32
N ALA A 466 10.19 -6.10 17.05
CA ALA A 466 9.14 -5.42 16.31
C ALA A 466 8.24 -4.52 17.19
N GLU A 467 8.13 -4.80 18.50
CA GLU A 467 7.40 -3.95 19.46
C GLU A 467 8.09 -2.57 19.62
N ASP A 468 9.41 -2.50 19.43
CA ASP A 468 10.16 -1.25 19.51
C ASP A 468 9.93 -0.28 18.32
N LEU A 469 9.27 -0.74 17.24
CA LEU A 469 9.16 0.04 15.99
C LEU A 469 7.76 0.61 15.72
N LEU A 470 6.69 0.03 16.27
CA LEU A 470 5.32 0.50 16.09
C LEU A 470 4.51 0.28 17.37
N ASP A 471 3.93 1.36 17.89
CA ASP A 471 2.91 1.30 18.94
C ASP A 471 1.58 0.80 18.36
N ILE A 472 1.07 -0.33 18.88
CA ILE A 472 -0.16 -0.93 18.41
C ILE A 472 -1.38 -0.03 18.65
N TYR A 473 -1.38 0.78 19.70
CA TYR A 473 -2.46 1.71 20.00
C TYR A 473 -2.55 2.79 18.93
N ASP A 474 -1.40 3.30 18.50
CA ASP A 474 -1.32 4.27 17.40
C ASP A 474 -1.76 3.65 16.06
N VAL A 475 -1.47 2.37 15.83
CA VAL A 475 -1.96 1.64 14.65
C VAL A 475 -3.49 1.51 14.66
N VAL A 476 -4.10 1.18 15.81
CA VAL A 476 -5.56 1.10 15.95
C VAL A 476 -6.20 2.46 15.69
N ARG A 477 -5.70 3.52 16.35
CA ARG A 477 -6.19 4.90 16.14
C ARG A 477 -6.05 5.35 14.70
N ALA A 478 -4.92 5.07 14.06
CA ALA A 478 -4.73 5.38 12.65
C ALA A 478 -5.69 4.58 11.75
N GLY A 479 -5.98 3.32 12.08
CA GLY A 479 -7.01 2.53 11.40
C GLY A 479 -8.37 3.23 11.43
N TRP A 480 -8.77 3.73 12.60
CA TRP A 480 -10.00 4.48 12.81
C TRP A 480 -10.05 5.81 12.06
N ASP A 481 -8.97 6.60 12.15
CA ASP A 481 -8.89 7.94 11.57
C ASP A 481 -8.87 7.89 10.04
N THR A 482 -8.09 6.96 9.49
CA THR A 482 -7.94 6.78 8.03
C THR A 482 -9.00 5.86 7.43
N ARG A 483 -9.86 5.26 8.26
CA ARG A 483 -10.93 4.31 7.89
C ARG A 483 -10.40 3.10 7.12
N VAL A 484 -9.27 2.58 7.57
CA VAL A 484 -8.64 1.39 6.99
C VAL A 484 -8.95 0.19 7.87
N HIS A 485 -10.05 -0.50 7.56
CA HIS A 485 -10.55 -1.68 8.31
C HIS A 485 -9.48 -2.76 8.53
N ARG A 486 -8.57 -2.95 7.57
CA ARG A 486 -7.45 -3.90 7.71
C ARG A 486 -6.56 -3.59 8.92
N LEU A 487 -6.35 -2.32 9.25
CA LEU A 487 -5.55 -1.94 10.42
C LEU A 487 -6.33 -2.10 11.72
N GLU A 488 -7.65 -1.90 11.68
CA GLU A 488 -8.56 -2.18 12.81
C GLU A 488 -8.52 -3.67 13.16
N GLU A 489 -8.78 -4.55 12.18
CA GLU A 489 -8.67 -6.01 12.32
C GLU A 489 -7.27 -6.46 12.76
N PHE A 490 -6.22 -5.87 12.17
CA PHE A 490 -4.85 -6.17 12.54
C PHE A 490 -4.57 -5.80 14.00
N GLY A 491 -4.97 -4.60 14.42
CA GLY A 491 -4.77 -4.12 15.78
C GLY A 491 -5.52 -4.95 16.82
N ALA A 492 -6.82 -5.21 16.59
CA ALA A 492 -7.63 -6.05 17.47
C ALA A 492 -7.06 -7.46 17.61
N ARG A 493 -6.69 -8.09 16.49
CA ARG A 493 -6.05 -9.42 16.49
C ARG A 493 -4.70 -9.42 17.19
N TYR A 494 -3.87 -8.41 16.94
CA TYR A 494 -2.56 -8.30 17.58
C TYR A 494 -2.68 -8.21 19.11
N ILE A 495 -3.63 -7.40 19.58
CA ILE A 495 -3.94 -7.26 21.02
C ILE A 495 -4.51 -8.57 21.57
N ALA A 496 -5.48 -9.20 20.91
CA ALA A 496 -6.11 -10.44 21.38
C ALA A 496 -5.11 -11.59 21.56
N TYR A 497 -4.14 -11.72 20.66
CA TYR A 497 -3.09 -12.75 20.75
C TYR A 497 -2.09 -12.51 21.87
N ARG A 498 -2.09 -11.33 22.49
CA ARG A 498 -1.19 -10.92 23.58
C ARG A 498 -1.94 -10.21 24.70
N LEU A 499 -3.23 -10.52 24.86
CA LEU A 499 -4.14 -9.75 25.71
C LEU A 499 -3.65 -9.68 27.16
N GLU A 500 -3.01 -10.75 27.64
CA GLU A 500 -2.37 -10.81 28.96
C GLU A 500 -1.36 -9.68 29.24
N ARG A 501 -0.78 -9.06 28.20
CA ARG A 501 0.13 -7.91 28.33
C ARG A 501 -0.62 -6.59 28.40
N TYR A 502 -1.65 -6.44 27.58
CA TYR A 502 -2.35 -5.16 27.37
C TYR A 502 -3.52 -4.93 28.33
N ILE A 503 -4.16 -5.98 28.83
CA ILE A 503 -5.45 -5.88 29.54
C ILE A 503 -5.39 -5.02 30.81
N ASP A 504 -4.23 -4.98 31.46
CA ASP A 504 -4.00 -4.23 32.70
C ASP A 504 -3.34 -2.84 32.45
N GLU A 505 -3.05 -2.48 31.19
CA GLU A 505 -2.40 -1.22 30.83
C GLU A 505 -3.41 -0.05 30.82
N PRO A 506 -3.04 1.13 31.34
CA PRO A 506 -3.93 2.30 31.37
C PRO A 506 -4.26 2.79 29.95
N GLU A 507 -3.33 2.69 29.02
CA GLU A 507 -3.50 3.10 27.62
C GLU A 507 -4.52 2.20 26.89
N PHE A 508 -4.57 0.90 27.19
CA PHE A 508 -5.61 0.01 26.69
C PHE A 508 -6.99 0.44 27.18
N LYS A 509 -7.12 0.79 28.47
CA LYS A 509 -8.37 1.31 29.03
C LYS A 509 -8.83 2.59 28.32
N GLU A 510 -7.91 3.49 28.02
CA GLU A 510 -8.20 4.71 27.25
C GLU A 510 -8.67 4.38 25.83
N LEU A 511 -8.00 3.43 25.15
CA LEU A 511 -8.38 2.99 23.81
C LEU A 511 -9.78 2.36 23.77
N VAL A 512 -10.14 1.54 24.75
CA VAL A 512 -11.50 0.97 24.86
C VAL A 512 -12.54 2.06 25.07
N GLN A 513 -12.25 3.06 25.90
CA GLN A 513 -13.13 4.20 26.10
C GLN A 513 -13.26 5.07 24.83
N GLU A 514 -12.17 5.25 24.07
CA GLU A 514 -12.20 5.91 22.75
C GLU A 514 -13.09 5.15 21.78
N SER A 515 -12.91 3.83 21.65
CA SER A 515 -13.75 2.95 20.82
C SER A 515 -15.23 3.10 21.18
N ALA A 516 -15.55 3.05 22.48
CA ALA A 516 -16.92 3.21 22.98
C ALA A 516 -17.55 4.56 22.59
N ASN A 517 -16.76 5.63 22.56
CA ASN A 517 -17.24 6.99 22.28
C ASN A 517 -17.38 7.32 20.78
N ARG A 518 -16.91 6.45 19.86
CA ARG A 518 -17.00 6.70 18.42
C ARG A 518 -18.44 6.65 17.89
N ILE A 519 -19.35 5.97 18.60
CA ILE A 519 -20.77 5.86 18.24
C ILE A 519 -21.59 6.93 18.97
N LYS A 520 -22.12 7.92 18.23
CA LYS A 520 -22.80 9.11 18.79
C LYS A 520 -24.18 8.86 19.41
N SER A 521 -24.83 7.76 19.08
CA SER A 521 -26.22 7.48 19.45
C SER A 521 -26.34 6.09 20.06
N ARG A 522 -25.58 5.82 21.13
CA ARG A 522 -25.62 4.51 21.77
C ARG A 522 -26.91 4.26 22.52
N GLU A 523 -27.53 3.12 22.27
CA GLU A 523 -28.47 2.50 23.20
C GLU A 523 -27.69 1.72 24.29
N GLU A 524 -28.30 1.42 25.44
CA GLU A 524 -27.64 0.72 26.55
C GLU A 524 -27.07 -0.66 26.15
N THR A 525 -27.47 -1.22 25.00
CA THR A 525 -27.06 -2.53 24.48
C THR A 525 -26.01 -2.48 23.36
N ASP A 526 -25.47 -1.30 23.04
CA ASP A 526 -24.51 -1.18 21.93
C ASP A 526 -23.13 -1.73 22.33
N THR A 527 -22.68 -2.75 21.61
CA THR A 527 -21.40 -3.41 21.86
C THR A 527 -20.21 -2.50 21.53
N VAL A 528 -19.08 -2.71 22.21
CA VAL A 528 -17.82 -2.01 21.92
C VAL A 528 -17.09 -2.75 20.82
N GLU A 529 -17.11 -2.20 19.60
CA GLU A 529 -16.53 -2.80 18.38
C GLU A 529 -15.13 -3.39 18.63
N LEU A 530 -14.22 -2.62 19.27
CA LEU A 530 -12.87 -3.10 19.56
C LEU A 530 -12.86 -4.33 20.50
N ILE A 531 -13.74 -4.35 21.50
CA ILE A 531 -13.83 -5.47 22.46
C ILE A 531 -14.44 -6.70 21.79
N ASP A 532 -15.45 -6.52 20.94
CA ASP A 532 -16.05 -7.61 20.17
C ASP A 532 -15.02 -8.24 19.23
N ASP A 533 -14.26 -7.42 18.50
CA ASP A 533 -13.18 -7.91 17.64
C ASP A 533 -12.11 -8.64 18.45
N ILE A 534 -11.72 -8.11 19.62
CA ILE A 534 -10.77 -8.78 20.51
C ILE A 534 -11.32 -10.12 21.02
N ARG A 535 -12.60 -10.18 21.46
CA ARG A 535 -13.26 -11.42 21.89
C ARG A 535 -13.30 -12.44 20.76
N TYR A 536 -13.64 -12.01 19.54
CA TYR A 536 -13.63 -12.85 18.36
C TYR A 536 -12.24 -13.47 18.11
N TYR A 537 -11.18 -12.65 18.03
CA TYR A 537 -9.83 -13.14 17.78
C TYR A 537 -9.23 -13.92 18.95
N LEU A 538 -9.66 -13.62 20.18
CA LEU A 538 -9.32 -14.41 21.36
C LEU A 538 -9.93 -15.81 21.26
N SER A 539 -11.20 -15.91 20.86
CA SER A 539 -11.84 -17.21 20.60
C SER A 539 -11.10 -17.99 19.50
N GLU A 540 -10.66 -17.32 18.43
CA GLU A 540 -9.88 -17.94 17.34
C GLU A 540 -8.51 -18.46 17.82
N ARG A 541 -7.79 -17.66 18.62
CA ARG A 541 -6.50 -18.04 19.23
C ARG A 541 -6.57 -19.37 19.98
N PHE A 542 -7.63 -19.56 20.77
CA PHE A 542 -7.81 -20.78 21.57
C PHE A 542 -8.47 -21.90 20.76
N ARG A 543 -9.39 -21.60 19.83
CA ARG A 543 -10.01 -22.58 18.91
C ARG A 543 -9.00 -23.37 18.09
N LEU A 544 -8.00 -22.69 17.53
CA LEU A 544 -6.93 -23.30 16.71
C LEU A 544 -6.12 -24.37 17.46
N ARG A 545 -6.10 -24.33 18.80
CA ARG A 545 -5.41 -25.36 19.61
C ARG A 545 -6.24 -26.62 19.84
N PHE A 546 -7.57 -26.55 19.62
CA PHE A 546 -8.47 -27.70 19.72
C PHE A 546 -8.57 -28.49 18.40
N GLU A 547 -8.40 -27.83 17.24
CA GLU A 547 -8.56 -28.43 15.91
C GLU A 547 -7.40 -29.38 15.49
N ASP A 548 -6.19 -29.25 16.05
CA ASP A 548 -4.99 -30.05 15.69
C ASP A 548 -5.08 -31.56 16.04
N THR A 549 -6.22 -32.04 16.55
CA THR A 549 -6.43 -33.44 16.97
C THR A 549 -7.47 -34.22 16.14
N GLY A 550 -8.10 -33.60 15.12
CA GLY A 550 -9.00 -34.29 14.19
C GLY A 550 -10.40 -34.62 14.75
N PHE A 551 -10.97 -33.73 15.56
CA PHE A 551 -12.36 -33.80 16.06
C PHE A 551 -13.27 -32.81 15.31
N ASP A 552 -13.40 -32.99 13.98
CA ASP A 552 -14.12 -32.07 13.09
C ASP A 552 -15.67 -32.18 13.15
N GLU A 553 -16.27 -33.06 13.94
CA GLU A 553 -17.72 -33.35 13.81
C GLU A 553 -18.63 -32.67 14.84
N THR A 554 -18.14 -31.80 15.73
CA THR A 554 -18.97 -31.23 16.83
C THR A 554 -19.15 -29.71 16.83
N PHE A 555 -18.37 -28.97 16.03
CA PHE A 555 -18.26 -27.51 16.17
C PHE A 555 -18.97 -26.65 15.11
N ASP A 556 -19.57 -27.27 14.09
CA ASP A 556 -20.09 -26.51 12.93
C ASP A 556 -21.51 -25.95 13.12
N GLU A 557 -22.19 -26.19 14.26
CA GLU A 557 -23.59 -25.74 14.45
C GLU A 557 -23.93 -25.03 15.78
N THR A 558 -22.97 -24.72 16.66
CA THR A 558 -23.28 -24.10 17.97
C THR A 558 -22.79 -22.64 18.11
N PRO A 559 -23.66 -21.69 18.49
CA PRO A 559 -23.29 -20.31 18.80
C PRO A 559 -22.45 -20.22 20.10
N ALA A 560 -21.71 -19.10 20.26
CA ALA A 560 -20.73 -18.89 21.33
C ALA A 560 -21.26 -19.09 22.76
N ASP A 561 -22.53 -18.77 23.01
CA ASP A 561 -23.17 -18.93 24.32
C ASP A 561 -23.41 -20.42 24.70
N ASP A 562 -23.50 -21.32 23.72
CA ASP A 562 -23.73 -22.76 23.97
C ASP A 562 -22.44 -23.53 24.28
N LEU A 563 -21.26 -22.91 24.05
CA LEU A 563 -19.96 -23.49 24.37
C LEU A 563 -19.66 -23.47 25.88
N GLU A 564 -20.21 -22.50 26.63
CA GLU A 564 -20.10 -22.46 28.10
C GLU A 564 -20.74 -23.70 28.75
N GLU A 565 -21.93 -24.13 28.27
CA GLU A 565 -22.63 -25.29 28.80
C GLU A 565 -21.94 -26.63 28.47
N GLU A 566 -21.21 -26.73 27.36
CA GLU A 566 -20.43 -27.94 27.04
C GLU A 566 -19.10 -28.02 27.81
N ILE A 567 -18.49 -26.88 28.11
CA ILE A 567 -17.27 -26.80 28.95
C ILE A 567 -17.58 -27.08 30.43
N GLU A 568 -18.76 -26.69 30.93
CA GLU A 568 -19.23 -27.10 32.26
C GLU A 568 -19.50 -28.62 32.34
N LYS A 569 -19.95 -29.25 31.25
CA LYS A 569 -20.17 -30.72 31.22
C LYS A 569 -18.87 -31.51 31.27
N LEU A 570 -17.75 -30.96 30.79
CA LEU A 570 -16.41 -31.56 30.91
C LEU A 570 -15.86 -31.54 32.35
N HIS A 571 -16.39 -30.67 33.23
CA HIS A 571 -15.99 -30.60 34.64
C HIS A 571 -16.65 -31.66 35.55
N ILE A 572 -17.62 -32.46 35.05
CA ILE A 572 -18.45 -33.33 35.90
C ILE A 572 -18.07 -34.83 35.82
N ASP A 573 -17.26 -35.28 34.86
CA ASP A 573 -16.88 -36.71 34.79
C ASP A 573 -15.61 -37.05 35.60
N GLU A 574 -15.60 -36.68 36.89
CA GLU A 574 -14.79 -37.39 37.89
C GLU A 574 -15.59 -38.60 38.41
N GLY A 575 -15.66 -39.68 37.62
CA GLY A 575 -16.10 -40.95 38.18
C GLY A 575 -16.44 -42.06 37.23
N VAL A 576 -15.44 -42.79 36.73
CA VAL A 576 -15.67 -44.17 36.27
C VAL A 576 -14.58 -45.14 36.75
N ASP A 577 -15.04 -46.07 37.60
CA ASP A 577 -14.43 -47.31 38.07
C ASP A 577 -13.79 -48.16 36.95
N VAL A 578 -12.55 -48.61 37.14
CA VAL A 578 -12.01 -49.77 36.39
C VAL A 578 -11.37 -50.78 37.35
N HIS A 579 -12.17 -51.79 37.68
CA HIS A 579 -11.74 -53.01 38.34
C HIS A 579 -11.23 -54.00 37.28
N THR A 580 -9.90 -54.11 37.06
CA THR A 580 -9.28 -55.35 36.55
C THR A 580 -7.82 -55.46 37.04
N PRO A 581 -7.40 -56.59 37.65
CA PRO A 581 -6.09 -56.69 38.26
C PRO A 581 -5.03 -57.11 37.23
N VAL A 582 -3.97 -56.31 37.09
CA VAL A 582 -2.74 -56.74 36.42
C VAL A 582 -1.58 -56.66 37.43
N GLN A 583 -0.79 -57.73 37.40
CA GLN A 583 0.17 -58.17 38.41
C GLN A 583 1.29 -57.17 38.69
N ALA A 584 1.68 -57.12 39.97
CA ALA A 584 2.89 -56.50 40.45
C ALA A 584 4.15 -57.19 39.88
N GLY A 585 5.08 -56.39 39.37
CA GLY A 585 6.42 -56.84 38.99
C GLY A 585 7.28 -55.72 38.41
N GLN A 586 7.97 -54.99 39.30
CA GLN A 586 9.27 -54.32 39.09
C GLN A 586 9.34 -53.33 37.91
N SER A 587 9.38 -52.01 38.14
CA SER A 587 10.61 -51.36 38.61
C SER A 587 10.29 -49.91 38.99
N ALA A 588 10.66 -49.54 40.22
CA ALA A 588 10.82 -48.15 40.61
C ALA A 588 12.23 -47.73 40.22
N GLU A 589 12.35 -46.80 39.27
CA GLU A 589 13.46 -45.86 39.10
C GLU A 589 13.14 -44.96 37.89
N ASN A 590 12.59 -43.77 38.18
CA ASN A 590 12.76 -42.49 37.48
C ASN A 590 11.70 -41.50 38.01
N MET A 591 11.94 -40.96 39.21
CA MET A 591 11.40 -39.64 39.57
C MET A 591 12.39 -38.61 39.03
N ASP A 592 12.04 -37.96 37.93
CA ASP A 592 12.52 -36.61 37.60
C ASP A 592 11.70 -36.03 36.44
N GLY A 593 11.03 -34.89 36.70
CA GLY A 593 10.51 -34.01 35.66
C GLY A 593 9.02 -34.13 35.28
N GLN A 594 8.08 -34.12 36.23
CA GLN A 594 6.69 -33.82 35.89
C GLN A 594 6.58 -32.31 35.63
N VAL A 595 6.42 -31.90 34.37
CA VAL A 595 6.22 -30.50 33.99
C VAL A 595 4.88 -30.07 34.59
N VAL A 596 4.92 -29.28 35.66
CA VAL A 596 3.71 -28.70 36.27
C VAL A 596 3.27 -27.53 35.39
N ILE A 597 2.21 -27.76 34.62
CA ILE A 597 1.59 -26.75 33.76
C ILE A 597 0.74 -25.84 34.66
N ARG A 598 0.83 -24.51 34.48
CA ARG A 598 0.16 -23.53 35.34
C ARG A 598 -0.58 -22.46 34.55
N THR A 599 -1.77 -22.08 34.99
CA THR A 599 -2.56 -20.99 34.37
C THR A 599 -1.88 -19.62 34.53
N LEU A 600 -2.41 -18.60 33.84
CA LEU A 600 -1.96 -17.21 33.96
C LEU A 600 -1.97 -16.70 35.42
N ASP A 601 -2.93 -17.17 36.22
CA ASP A 601 -3.07 -16.85 37.65
C ASP A 601 -2.27 -17.79 38.58
N GLY A 602 -1.53 -18.74 38.00
CA GLY A 602 -0.59 -19.60 38.71
C GLY A 602 -1.19 -20.88 39.31
N GLU A 603 -2.46 -21.18 39.01
CA GLU A 603 -3.14 -22.42 39.38
C GLU A 603 -2.57 -23.61 38.61
N ILE A 604 -2.62 -24.81 39.19
CA ILE A 604 -2.07 -26.02 38.54
C ILE A 604 -3.10 -26.54 37.54
N ALA A 605 -2.73 -26.57 36.27
CA ALA A 605 -3.50 -27.21 35.22
C ALA A 605 -3.04 -28.67 35.06
N GLY A 606 -4.00 -29.57 34.80
CA GLY A 606 -3.71 -31.00 34.60
C GLY A 606 -2.92 -31.27 33.33
N ASP A 607 -3.28 -30.59 32.24
CA ASP A 607 -2.64 -30.63 30.93
C ASP A 607 -2.69 -29.25 30.24
N GLU A 608 -2.12 -29.15 29.03
CA GLU A 608 -2.05 -27.90 28.25
C GLU A 608 -3.45 -27.44 27.76
N PHE A 609 -4.36 -28.37 27.51
CA PHE A 609 -5.73 -28.07 27.08
C PHE A 609 -6.56 -27.44 28.20
N ALA A 610 -6.50 -28.02 29.40
CA ALA A 610 -7.14 -27.47 30.59
C ALA A 610 -6.55 -26.09 30.94
N GLN A 611 -5.23 -25.94 30.78
CA GLN A 611 -4.55 -24.65 30.96
C GLN A 611 -5.11 -23.60 29.99
N ASP A 612 -5.25 -23.94 28.72
CA ASP A 612 -5.73 -23.02 27.69
C ASP A 612 -7.21 -22.66 27.86
N ALA A 613 -8.07 -23.62 28.20
CA ALA A 613 -9.47 -23.35 28.51
C ALA A 613 -9.61 -22.44 29.75
N MET A 614 -8.83 -22.69 30.81
CA MET A 614 -8.81 -21.83 32.00
C MET A 614 -8.26 -20.43 31.68
N ASN A 615 -7.18 -20.33 30.90
CA ASN A 615 -6.61 -19.05 30.49
C ASN A 615 -7.58 -18.22 29.64
N TYR A 616 -8.33 -18.86 28.74
CA TYR A 616 -9.38 -18.22 27.96
C TYR A 616 -10.44 -17.58 28.87
N GLN A 617 -10.95 -18.34 29.83
CA GLN A 617 -11.94 -17.87 30.81
C GLN A 617 -11.41 -16.74 31.69
N ILE A 618 -10.16 -16.83 32.16
CA ILE A 618 -9.50 -15.76 32.92
C ILE A 618 -9.45 -14.46 32.11
N LEU A 619 -9.05 -14.54 30.83
CA LEU A 619 -8.92 -13.36 29.97
C LEU A 619 -10.27 -12.74 29.64
N LEU A 620 -11.33 -13.54 29.41
CA LEU A 620 -12.69 -13.04 29.25
C LEU A 620 -13.18 -12.32 30.52
N GLY A 621 -13.01 -12.95 31.69
CA GLY A 621 -13.39 -12.33 32.97
C GLY A 621 -12.65 -11.01 33.24
N LYS A 622 -11.39 -10.88 32.79
CA LYS A 622 -10.67 -9.60 32.85
C LYS A 622 -11.24 -8.54 31.90
N ILE A 623 -11.68 -8.91 30.70
CA ILE A 623 -12.38 -7.99 29.78
C ILE A 623 -13.67 -7.49 30.43
N ASP A 624 -14.45 -8.39 31.02
CA ASP A 624 -15.73 -8.01 31.64
C ASP A 624 -15.49 -7.09 32.85
N THR A 625 -14.50 -7.40 33.68
CA THR A 625 -14.09 -6.53 34.79
C THR A 625 -13.62 -5.14 34.29
N LEU A 626 -12.93 -5.08 33.15
CA LEU A 626 -12.50 -3.81 32.55
C LEU A 626 -13.71 -2.98 32.08
N MET A 627 -14.66 -3.61 31.41
CA MET A 627 -15.91 -3.00 30.97
C MET A 627 -16.71 -2.46 32.16
N GLU A 628 -16.76 -3.22 33.27
CA GLU A 628 -17.47 -2.82 34.49
C GLU A 628 -16.87 -1.58 35.12
N ASN A 629 -15.54 -1.55 35.19
CA ASN A 629 -14.80 -0.40 35.69
C ASN A 629 -14.91 0.84 34.79
N LEU A 630 -15.31 0.68 33.53
CA LEU A 630 -15.55 1.76 32.60
C LEU A 630 -17.03 2.19 32.57
N GLY A 631 -17.93 1.43 33.22
CA GLY A 631 -19.37 1.65 33.16
C GLY A 631 -19.92 1.43 31.75
N LEU A 632 -19.34 0.47 31.03
CA LEU A 632 -19.71 0.12 29.66
C LEU A 632 -20.49 -1.20 29.57
N ASP A 633 -20.89 -1.78 30.70
CA ASP A 633 -21.74 -2.98 30.72
C ASP A 633 -23.19 -2.59 30.46
N GLY A 634 -23.76 -3.25 29.46
CA GLY A 634 -25.17 -3.23 29.11
C GLY A 634 -25.79 -4.59 29.34
#